data_AF-T0MA96-F1
#
_entry.id   AF-T0MA96-F1
#
_cell.length_a   1.000
_cell.length_b   1.000
_cell.length_c   1.000
_cell.angle_alpha   90.00
_cell.angle_beta   90.00
_cell.angle_gamma   90.00
#
_symmetry.space_group_name_H-M   'P 1'
#
loop_
_entity.id
_entity.type
_entity.pdbx_description
1 polymer ?
#
loop_
_entity_poly.entity_id
_entity_poly.type
_entity_poly.pdbx_seq_one_letter_code
_entity_poly.pdbx_strand_id
1 'polypeptide(L)'
;MSILDQTHTSLKLSYDNLNTSYTSLQQYFTKYKKYITGILGYKIDMKDDKIVLSSLYSFDSEDLLIFNIKKDNLELVNNEFAGLFKNEINIYLIKGGSVPAFLSAVTLKLFNEKTFN
;
A
#
# COMPACT_ATOMS: atom_id res chain seq x y z
N MET A 1 -49.81 12.04 2.06
CA MET A 1 -48.66 11.70 1.20
C MET A 1 -48.91 10.31 0.65
N SER A 2 -48.69 10.05 -0.65
CA SER A 2 -48.91 8.70 -1.20
C SER A 2 -47.84 7.73 -0.68
N ILE A 3 -48.14 6.42 -0.68
CA ILE A 3 -47.16 5.37 -0.31
C ILE A 3 -45.92 5.45 -1.23
N LEU A 4 -46.11 5.83 -2.50
CA LEU A 4 -45.03 6.03 -3.47
C LEU A 4 -44.11 7.17 -3.06
N ASP A 5 -44.66 8.31 -2.62
CA ASP A 5 -43.87 9.46 -2.15
C ASP A 5 -43.06 9.10 -0.90
N GLN A 6 -43.67 8.39 0.06
CA GLN A 6 -42.98 7.92 1.27
C GLN A 6 -41.82 6.98 0.94
N THR A 7 -42.04 6.06 -0.02
CA THR A 7 -41.02 5.12 -0.48
C THR A 7 -39.86 5.88 -1.16
N HIS A 8 -40.16 6.81 -2.06
CA HIS A 8 -39.14 7.62 -2.74
C HIS A 8 -38.31 8.45 -1.75
N THR A 9 -38.95 9.08 -0.76
CA THR A 9 -38.24 9.81 0.31
C THR A 9 -37.33 8.88 1.13
N SER A 10 -37.79 7.71 1.53
CA SER A 10 -36.98 6.75 2.30
C SER A 10 -35.77 6.22 1.51
N LEU A 11 -35.94 5.99 0.20
CA LEU A 11 -34.85 5.54 -0.67
C LEU A 11 -33.80 6.65 -0.84
N LYS A 12 -34.24 7.90 -1.04
CA LYS A 12 -33.34 9.04 -1.17
C LYS A 12 -32.50 9.24 0.10
N LEU A 13 -33.13 9.17 1.28
CA LEU A 13 -32.43 9.24 2.56
C LEU A 13 -31.40 8.10 2.72
N SER A 14 -31.76 6.88 2.33
CA SER A 14 -30.85 5.73 2.39
C SER A 14 -29.64 5.90 1.47
N TYR A 15 -29.86 6.42 0.26
CA TYR A 15 -28.80 6.73 -0.69
C TYR A 15 -27.86 7.83 -0.18
N ASP A 16 -28.42 8.91 0.37
CA ASP A 16 -27.62 10.02 0.90
C ASP A 16 -26.77 9.56 2.10
N ASN A 17 -27.34 8.75 3.01
CA ASN A 17 -26.62 8.15 4.13
C ASN A 17 -25.49 7.22 3.67
N LEU A 18 -25.74 6.41 2.62
CA LEU A 18 -24.73 5.53 2.04
C LEU A 18 -23.57 6.35 1.46
N ASN A 19 -23.87 7.42 0.72
CA ASN A 19 -22.85 8.30 0.16
C ASN A 19 -22.03 9.00 1.25
N THR A 20 -22.67 9.51 2.30
CA THR A 20 -21.96 10.08 3.45
C THR A 20 -21.01 9.06 4.07
N SER A 21 -21.49 7.85 4.32
CA SER A 21 -20.68 6.77 4.89
C SER A 21 -19.50 6.39 4.00
N TYR A 22 -19.73 6.31 2.69
CA TYR A 22 -18.69 6.04 1.70
C TYR A 22 -17.61 7.14 1.69
N THR A 23 -18.01 8.42 1.70
CA THR A 23 -17.07 9.54 1.76
C THR A 23 -16.25 9.53 3.06
N SER A 24 -16.88 9.28 4.21
CA SER A 24 -16.17 9.19 5.49
C SER A 24 -15.16 8.04 5.51
N LEU A 25 -15.51 6.88 4.92
CA LEU A 25 -14.62 5.74 4.80
C LEU A 25 -13.41 6.05 3.90
N GLN A 26 -13.63 6.70 2.76
CA GLN A 26 -12.57 7.15 1.85
C GLN A 26 -11.60 8.11 2.55
N GLN A 27 -12.12 9.08 3.32
CA GLN A 27 -11.30 10.00 4.11
C GLN A 27 -10.49 9.27 5.19
N TYR A 28 -11.10 8.31 5.88
CA TYR A 28 -10.42 7.49 6.87
C TYR A 28 -9.26 6.69 6.25
N PHE A 29 -9.50 5.98 5.15
CA PHE A 29 -8.45 5.21 4.46
C PHE A 29 -7.32 6.10 3.94
N THR A 30 -7.66 7.29 3.42
CA THR A 30 -6.67 8.29 2.99
C THR A 30 -5.76 8.69 4.15
N LYS A 31 -6.36 9.01 5.30
CA LYS A 31 -5.63 9.39 6.52
C LYS A 31 -4.79 8.23 7.06
N TYR A 32 -5.35 7.02 7.09
CA TYR A 32 -4.66 5.80 7.49
C TYR A 32 -3.42 5.54 6.62
N LYS A 33 -3.59 5.53 5.28
CA LYS A 33 -2.47 5.34 4.33
C LYS A 33 -1.38 6.38 4.54
N LYS A 34 -1.74 7.64 4.75
CA LYS A 34 -0.78 8.73 5.00
C LYS A 34 0.08 8.47 6.25
N TYR A 35 -0.53 8.09 7.37
CA TYR A 35 0.24 7.85 8.59
C TYR A 35 1.09 6.58 8.51
N ILE A 36 0.55 5.49 7.96
CA ILE A 36 1.30 4.25 7.79
C ILE A 36 2.49 4.45 6.85
N THR A 37 2.30 5.23 5.77
CA THR A 37 3.40 5.64 4.89
C THR A 37 4.48 6.41 5.65
N GLY A 38 4.09 7.36 6.50
CA GLY A 38 5.04 8.14 7.30
C GLY A 38 5.81 7.32 8.35
N ILE A 39 5.19 6.27 8.90
CA ILE A 39 5.81 5.40 9.91
C ILE A 39 6.71 4.34 9.26
N LEU A 40 6.25 3.71 8.18
CA LEU A 40 6.95 2.60 7.54
C LEU A 40 7.92 3.03 6.43
N GLY A 41 7.79 4.24 5.91
CA GLY A 41 8.60 4.74 4.79
C GLY A 41 8.12 4.27 3.42
N TYR A 42 6.99 3.56 3.32
CA TYR A 42 6.45 3.06 2.05
C TYR A 42 5.01 3.49 1.82
N LYS A 43 4.73 4.04 0.64
CA LYS A 43 3.37 4.10 0.09
C LYS A 43 2.97 2.69 -0.33
N ILE A 44 1.81 2.24 0.13
CA ILE A 44 1.31 0.88 -0.10
C ILE A 44 0.02 0.96 -0.91
N ASP A 45 0.04 0.36 -2.09
CA ASP A 45 -1.13 0.19 -2.94
C ASP A 45 -1.39 -1.29 -3.22
N MET A 46 -2.65 -1.69 -3.08
CA MET A 46 -3.10 -3.04 -3.41
C MET A 46 -3.83 -2.98 -4.75
N LYS A 47 -3.39 -3.81 -5.70
CA LYS A 47 -3.98 -3.92 -7.04
C LYS A 47 -4.20 -5.40 -7.32
N ASP A 48 -5.46 -5.82 -7.31
CA ASP A 48 -5.86 -7.22 -7.50
C ASP A 48 -5.10 -8.17 -6.55
N ASP A 49 -4.24 -9.01 -7.12
CA ASP A 49 -3.39 -9.98 -6.42
C ASP A 49 -1.98 -9.45 -6.15
N LYS A 50 -1.79 -8.12 -6.11
CA LYS A 50 -0.47 -7.50 -5.92
C LYS A 50 -0.47 -6.42 -4.86
N ILE A 51 0.66 -6.34 -4.16
CA ILE A 51 1.03 -5.23 -3.29
C ILE A 51 2.17 -4.48 -3.98
N VAL A 52 1.95 -3.20 -4.25
CA VAL A 52 2.92 -2.29 -4.85
C VAL A 52 3.40 -1.33 -3.76
N LEU A 53 4.71 -1.34 -3.52
CA LEU A 53 5.36 -0.50 -2.52
C LEU A 53 6.25 0.51 -3.23
N SER A 54 6.04 1.79 -2.93
CA SER A 54 6.90 2.89 -3.35
C SER A 54 7.55 3.51 -2.11
N SER A 55 8.88 3.53 -2.06
CA SER A 55 9.62 4.11 -0.93
C SER A 55 9.49 5.64 -0.94
N LEU A 56 9.36 6.27 0.23
CA LEU A 56 9.50 7.73 0.35
C LEU A 56 10.92 8.22 -0.02
N TYR A 57 11.88 7.30 0.02
CA TYR A 57 13.28 7.56 -0.31
C TYR A 57 13.65 7.13 -1.73
N SER A 58 12.69 6.74 -2.58
CA SER A 58 13.00 6.46 -3.98
C SER A 58 13.47 7.70 -4.72
N PHE A 59 14.19 7.48 -5.82
CA PHE A 59 14.69 8.54 -6.70
C PHE A 59 13.76 8.72 -7.89
N ASP A 60 13.19 7.63 -8.40
CA ASP A 60 12.18 7.62 -9.44
C ASP A 60 10.79 7.21 -8.91
N SER A 61 9.74 7.61 -9.61
CA SER A 61 8.39 7.10 -9.49
C SER A 61 8.24 5.63 -9.93
N GLU A 62 9.15 5.13 -10.76
CA GLU A 62 9.16 3.74 -11.25
C GLU A 62 9.90 2.77 -10.31
N ASP A 63 10.56 3.30 -9.27
CA ASP A 63 11.23 2.54 -8.21
C ASP A 63 10.21 1.84 -7.29
N LEU A 64 9.69 0.72 -7.77
CA LEU A 64 8.62 -0.03 -7.13
C LEU A 64 9.09 -1.41 -6.69
N LEU A 65 8.77 -1.80 -5.45
CA LEU A 65 8.81 -3.19 -5.03
C LEU A 65 7.41 -3.78 -5.17
N ILE A 66 7.28 -4.87 -5.91
CA ILE A 66 5.99 -5.49 -6.20
C ILE A 66 5.99 -6.89 -5.59
N PHE A 67 4.99 -7.19 -4.77
CA PHE A 67 4.75 -8.53 -4.23
C PHE A 67 3.47 -9.10 -4.83
N ASN A 68 3.53 -10.33 -5.33
CA ASN A 68 2.33 -11.10 -5.66
C ASN A 68 1.79 -11.73 -4.37
N ILE A 69 0.48 -11.60 -4.16
CA ILE A 69 -0.28 -12.21 -3.08
C ILE A 69 -0.68 -13.62 -3.55
N LYS A 70 -0.05 -14.64 -2.97
CA LYS A 70 -0.49 -16.03 -3.11
C LYS A 70 -1.24 -16.46 -1.86
N LYS A 71 -1.93 -17.61 -1.92
CA LYS A 71 -2.81 -18.11 -0.85
C LYS A 71 -2.22 -17.98 0.55
N ASP A 72 -0.95 -18.35 0.73
CA ASP A 72 -0.32 -18.40 2.04
C ASP A 72 0.97 -17.58 2.14
N ASN A 73 1.39 -16.88 1.07
CA ASN A 73 2.70 -16.22 1.00
C ASN A 73 2.72 -14.99 0.09
N LEU A 74 3.67 -14.10 0.34
CA LEU A 74 4.02 -12.98 -0.54
C LEU A 74 5.29 -13.31 -1.33
N GLU A 75 5.25 -13.16 -2.65
CA GLU A 75 6.40 -13.38 -3.51
C GLU A 75 6.86 -12.07 -4.15
N LEU A 76 8.12 -11.69 -3.93
CA LEU A 76 8.71 -10.51 -4.56
C LEU A 76 8.87 -10.76 -6.07
N VAL A 77 8.33 -9.85 -6.88
CA VAL A 77 8.52 -9.83 -8.33
C VAL A 77 9.93 -9.33 -8.64
N ASN A 78 10.65 -10.05 -9.48
CA ASN A 78 11.94 -9.61 -9.98
C ASN A 78 11.73 -8.53 -11.06
N ASN A 79 11.93 -7.27 -10.68
CA ASN A 79 12.02 -6.13 -11.59
C ASN A 79 13.39 -5.44 -11.43
N GLU A 80 13.65 -4.41 -12.24
CA GLU A 80 14.91 -3.67 -12.22
C GLU A 80 15.23 -3.11 -10.83
N PHE A 81 14.26 -2.47 -10.19
CA PHE A 81 14.44 -1.88 -8.85
C PHE A 81 14.73 -2.94 -7.77
N ALA A 82 13.99 -4.05 -7.74
CA ALA A 82 14.30 -5.17 -6.84
C ALA A 82 15.70 -5.75 -7.10
N GLY A 83 16.16 -5.71 -8.35
CA GLY A 83 17.50 -6.12 -8.76
C GLY A 83 18.66 -5.35 -8.10
N LEU A 84 18.41 -4.16 -7.56
CA LEU A 84 19.39 -3.36 -6.80
C LEU A 84 19.64 -3.90 -5.38
N PHE A 85 18.74 -4.75 -4.87
CA PHE A 85 18.73 -5.25 -3.49
C PHE A 85 18.98 -6.76 -3.40
N LYS A 86 19.72 -7.35 -4.36
CA LYS A 86 19.99 -8.80 -4.42
C LYS A 86 20.56 -9.37 -3.12
N ASN A 87 21.43 -8.63 -2.45
CA ASN A 87 22.04 -9.08 -1.20
C ASN A 87 20.99 -9.13 -0.07
N GLU A 88 20.20 -8.08 0.06
CA GLU A 88 19.13 -7.94 1.04
C GLU A 88 18.01 -8.97 0.80
N ILE A 89 17.66 -9.23 -0.46
CA ILE A 89 16.73 -10.32 -0.85
C ILE A 89 17.28 -11.67 -0.38
N ASN A 90 18.54 -11.98 -0.68
CA ASN A 90 19.13 -13.25 -0.31
C ASN A 90 19.18 -13.45 1.22
N ILE A 91 19.58 -12.42 1.96
CA ILE A 91 19.70 -12.50 3.42
C ILE A 91 18.33 -12.55 4.10
N TYR A 92 17.44 -11.61 3.77
CA TYR A 92 16.23 -11.39 4.56
C TYR A 92 14.99 -12.10 4.01
N LEU A 93 14.84 -12.22 2.69
CA LEU A 93 13.71 -12.94 2.10
C LEU A 93 14.01 -14.43 1.93
N ILE A 94 15.09 -14.79 1.25
CA ILE A 94 15.38 -16.19 0.90
C ILE A 94 15.83 -16.99 2.12
N LYS A 95 16.86 -16.51 2.83
CA LYS A 95 17.38 -17.21 4.03
C LYS A 95 16.55 -16.90 5.27
N GLY A 96 16.12 -15.65 5.43
CA GLY A 96 15.41 -15.18 6.63
C GLY A 96 13.90 -15.37 6.60
N GLY A 97 13.27 -15.52 5.43
CA GLY A 97 11.82 -15.65 5.31
C GLY A 97 11.02 -14.44 5.79
N SER A 98 11.63 -13.24 5.87
CA SER A 98 11.04 -12.08 6.54
C SER A 98 10.95 -10.86 5.61
N VAL A 99 9.75 -10.60 5.10
CA VAL A 99 9.43 -9.37 4.36
C VAL A 99 9.69 -8.11 5.18
N PRO A 100 9.31 -8.02 6.47
CA PRO A 100 9.62 -6.84 7.28
C PRO A 100 11.12 -6.56 7.40
N ALA A 101 11.95 -7.59 7.64
CA ALA A 101 13.40 -7.41 7.75
C ALA A 101 14.02 -6.92 6.43
N PHE A 102 13.55 -7.46 5.30
CA PHE A 102 13.95 -7.00 3.97
C PHE A 102 13.61 -5.53 3.75
N LEU A 103 12.35 -5.13 3.99
CA LEU A 103 11.92 -3.74 3.81
C LEU A 103 12.65 -2.77 4.73
N SER A 104 12.94 -3.15 5.98
CA SER A 104 13.76 -2.33 6.88
C SER A 104 15.18 -2.12 6.34
N ALA A 105 15.82 -3.17 5.82
CA ALA A 105 17.16 -3.06 5.24
C ALA A 105 17.18 -2.16 3.99
N VAL A 106 16.21 -2.33 3.09
CA VAL A 106 16.04 -1.47 1.91
C VAL A 106 15.79 -0.02 2.32
N THR A 107 14.95 0.22 3.32
CA THR A 107 14.66 1.57 3.84
C THR A 107 15.94 2.26 4.31
N LEU A 108 16.75 1.58 5.13
CA LEU A 108 17.99 2.16 5.65
C LEU A 108 18.98 2.47 4.52
N LYS A 109 19.08 1.59 3.52
CA LYS A 109 19.96 1.79 2.36
C LYS A 109 19.55 3.00 1.53
N LEU A 110 18.29 3.07 1.12
CA LEU A 110 17.76 4.19 0.35
C LEU A 110 17.82 5.51 1.14
N PHE A 111 17.52 5.47 2.44
CA PHE A 111 17.64 6.64 3.30
C PHE A 111 19.08 7.17 3.34
N ASN A 112 20.05 6.28 3.52
CA ASN A 112 21.46 6.66 3.56
C ASN A 112 21.93 7.24 2.21
N GLU A 113 21.56 6.59 1.10
CA GLU A 113 21.88 7.07 -0.25
C GLU A 113 21.26 8.45 -0.53
N LYS A 114 20.03 8.70 -0.08
CA LYS A 114 19.34 9.98 -0.33
C LYS A 114 19.81 11.11 0.59
N THR A 115 20.34 10.78 1.76
CA THR A 115 20.68 11.76 2.81
C THR A 115 22.17 12.12 2.82
N PHE A 116 23.05 11.15 2.53
CA PHE A 116 24.49 11.31 2.73
C PHE A 116 25.33 11.19 1.45
N ASN A 117 24.75 10.82 0.30
CA ASN A 117 25.44 10.85 -0.99
C ASN A 117 25.09 12.10 -1.81
#